data_AF-A0A9Q9EJ98-F1
#
_entry.id   AF-A0A9Q9EJ98-F1
#
_cell.length_a   1.000
_cell.length_b   1.000
_cell.length_c   1.000
_cell.angle_alpha   90.00
_cell.angle_beta   90.00
_cell.angle_gamma   90.00
#
_symmetry.space_group_name_H-M   'P 1'
#
loop_
_entity.id
_entity.type
_entity.pdbx_description
1 polymer ?
#
loop_
_entity_poly.entity_id
_entity_poly.type
_entity_poly.pdbx_seq_one_letter_code
_entity_poly.pdbx_strand_id
1 'polypeptide(L)'
;MANFWDLHRDVRDQIYRLHLVHKDPVDRAKHSRLCREPDEPYSRKRMPPLLKVSKRTEKEAASIYYGENRFELRGMEAYWLTEWTCPRHYRLIRRVSCDWDPEEKSMSWHFESLAKLKGLVELNMRVDEGKMVDKCLESRGGPRRWNDSRDDQGYTAQEQLAIYRFPGMLGLLSLKGINAVNFVKRLDRNRHEIGGPIPGGVLLTRVLPQITAPKALKKNVASKAAATTTRSKNSRKGKAEHFDFLDLPPEIRNRIYDLLVNIDGPLHLSKMLPSSIGKKHKDDQVIPASALSLLAVNKQIRDEAAGIFYAIPLIFYYPTQLGAFLADLGSFRQGLIRDLSVQYDSTKRGSAEIIDMCFSLLRRLSGLQKLRIIMKGDLFFKIIPRHLHGGWYTTYSNPALISGMKVLFSFRGIKDIAIRDLLLEKHFSEVQEDPDYPDFEKQSRSFQIAKLTAALSHLNAALQHAQHGRVNAELFENIAWHTRDEFPTLPEEENKEEEEQPDFEVDEATAKTNELPTQRDDLKSGSDITRGEGGDQSSTVRTPAACLGLRRSARLSAKFDQAQLGEEHVAEEDSEEGEQSRDDAEDVGEDISVHRGGRAASPEL
;
A
#
# COMPACT_ATOMS: atom_id res chain seq x y z
N MET A 1 -4.68 -1.20 72.79
CA MET A 1 -4.69 -0.10 71.80
C MET A 1 -5.57 -0.54 70.64
N ALA A 2 -6.43 0.33 70.11
CA ALA A 2 -7.25 -0.01 68.95
C ALA A 2 -6.36 -0.21 67.71
N ASN A 3 -6.58 -1.31 66.99
CA ASN A 3 -5.89 -1.62 65.74
C ASN A 3 -6.61 -0.89 64.58
N PHE A 4 -5.88 -0.53 63.52
CA PHE A 4 -6.47 0.02 62.30
C PHE A 4 -7.56 -0.89 61.71
N TRP A 5 -7.42 -2.20 61.93
CA TRP A 5 -8.39 -3.22 61.49
C TRP A 5 -9.68 -3.24 62.29
N ASP A 6 -9.72 -2.59 63.46
CA ASP A 6 -10.93 -2.48 64.30
C ASP A 6 -11.88 -1.38 63.81
N LEU A 7 -11.41 -0.51 62.90
CA LEU A 7 -12.25 0.51 62.25
C LEU A 7 -13.24 -0.14 61.28
N HIS A 8 -14.44 0.43 61.13
CA HIS A 8 -15.40 -0.01 60.11
C HIS A 8 -14.81 0.13 58.69
N ARG A 9 -15.23 -0.75 57.76
CA ARG A 9 -14.69 -0.75 56.39
C ARG A 9 -14.87 0.60 55.70
N ASP A 10 -16.02 1.25 55.86
CA ASP A 10 -16.29 2.55 55.22
C ASP A 10 -15.35 3.65 55.70
N VAL A 11 -14.98 3.61 56.99
CA VAL A 11 -13.99 4.54 57.56
C VAL A 11 -12.60 4.26 56.97
N ARG A 12 -12.22 2.99 56.82
CA ARG A 12 -10.96 2.62 56.15
C ARG A 12 -10.92 3.04 54.69
N ASP A 13 -12.01 2.84 53.95
CA ASP A 13 -12.15 3.26 52.56
C ASP A 13 -12.04 4.79 52.43
N GLN A 14 -12.61 5.54 53.37
CA GLN A 14 -12.45 7.00 53.41
C GLN A 14 -10.99 7.41 53.64
N ILE A 15 -10.30 6.74 54.57
CA ILE A 15 -8.87 6.95 54.79
C ILE A 15 -8.08 6.61 53.52
N TYR A 16 -8.37 5.49 52.85
CA TYR A 16 -7.74 5.12 51.59
C TYR A 16 -7.97 6.18 50.52
N ARG A 17 -9.19 6.70 50.35
CA ARG A 17 -9.49 7.74 49.36
C ARG A 17 -8.71 9.02 49.61
N LEU A 18 -8.62 9.46 50.87
CA LEU A 18 -7.86 10.66 51.25
C LEU A 18 -6.38 10.57 50.86
N HIS A 19 -5.81 9.36 50.83
CA HIS A 19 -4.39 9.15 50.51
C HIS A 19 -4.11 8.72 49.07
N LEU A 20 -5.06 8.04 48.43
CA LEU A 20 -4.83 7.36 47.15
C LEU A 20 -5.56 8.01 45.99
N VAL A 21 -6.61 8.80 46.21
CA VAL A 21 -7.37 9.46 45.14
C VAL A 21 -6.87 10.87 44.94
N HIS A 22 -6.50 11.20 43.71
CA HIS A 22 -5.93 12.48 43.35
C HIS A 22 -6.88 13.24 42.42
N LYS A 23 -6.97 14.57 42.62
CA LYS A 23 -7.76 15.45 41.75
C LYS A 23 -7.18 15.51 40.34
N ASP A 24 -5.86 15.70 40.22
CA ASP A 24 -5.21 15.71 38.89
C ASP A 24 -4.87 14.30 38.43
N PRO A 25 -4.87 14.08 37.09
CA PRO A 25 -4.45 12.82 36.51
C PRO A 25 -3.09 12.34 37.05
N VAL A 26 -2.98 11.03 37.19
CA VAL A 26 -1.75 10.35 37.62
C VAL A 26 -0.92 10.07 36.38
N ASP A 27 0.05 10.94 36.12
CA ASP A 27 1.08 10.70 35.10
C ASP A 27 2.22 9.81 35.65
N ARG A 28 3.14 9.41 34.78
CA ARG A 28 4.28 8.55 35.13
C ARG A 28 5.10 9.11 36.30
N ALA A 29 5.41 10.40 36.27
CA ALA A 29 6.21 11.07 37.30
C ALA A 29 5.47 11.16 38.63
N LYS A 30 4.17 11.46 38.62
CA LYS A 30 3.30 11.44 39.81
C LYS A 30 3.20 10.03 40.36
N HIS A 31 3.01 9.01 39.53
CA HIS A 31 2.99 7.62 39.96
C HIS A 31 4.32 7.18 40.61
N SER A 32 5.47 7.51 40.02
CA SER A 32 6.80 7.27 40.61
C SER A 32 6.93 7.92 41.99
N ARG A 33 6.56 9.20 42.13
CA ARG A 33 6.60 9.91 43.41
C ARG A 33 5.69 9.27 44.46
N LEU A 34 4.48 8.85 44.07
CA LEU A 34 3.55 8.17 44.97
C LEU A 34 4.04 6.80 45.42
N CYS A 35 4.78 6.10 44.56
CA CYS A 35 5.39 4.81 44.89
C CYS A 35 6.66 4.93 45.75
N ARG A 36 7.14 6.17 45.99
CA ARG A 36 8.37 6.52 46.73
C ARG A 36 9.53 5.64 46.32
N GLU A 37 10.05 5.84 45.10
CA GLU A 37 11.24 5.14 44.59
C GLU A 37 12.34 5.09 45.66
N PRO A 38 12.61 3.92 46.30
CA PRO A 38 13.95 3.65 46.77
C PRO A 38 14.80 3.34 45.53
N ASP A 39 16.09 3.61 45.57
CA ASP A 39 17.07 3.34 44.51
C ASP A 39 17.26 1.84 44.21
N GLU A 40 16.21 1.02 44.20
CA GLU A 40 16.22 -0.36 43.74
C GLU A 40 15.86 -0.40 42.25
N PRO A 41 16.85 -0.34 41.33
CA PRO A 41 16.63 -0.36 39.89
C PRO A 41 15.91 -1.61 39.36
N TYR A 42 15.71 -2.65 40.20
CA TYR A 42 15.22 -3.96 39.77
C TYR A 42 13.86 -4.37 40.36
N SER A 43 13.22 -3.56 41.21
CA SER A 43 11.88 -3.90 41.70
C SER A 43 10.85 -3.71 40.58
N ARG A 44 10.52 -4.81 39.88
CA ARG A 44 9.62 -4.83 38.71
C ARG A 44 8.19 -4.34 39.00
N LYS A 45 7.78 -4.19 40.28
CA LYS A 45 6.40 -3.86 40.65
C LYS A 45 6.38 -2.66 41.59
N ARG A 46 5.89 -1.53 41.08
CA ARG A 46 5.80 -0.27 41.83
C ARG A 46 4.36 -0.07 42.29
N MET A 47 4.20 0.11 43.59
CA MET A 47 2.91 0.34 44.22
C MET A 47 3.07 1.39 45.32
N PRO A 48 2.06 2.26 45.53
CA PRO A 48 2.06 3.19 46.65
C PRO A 48 2.34 2.45 47.99
N PRO A 49 3.15 3.02 48.90
CA PRO A 49 3.56 2.36 50.15
C PRO A 49 2.40 1.82 50.97
N LEU A 50 1.24 2.50 50.96
CA LEU A 50 0.05 2.07 51.68
C LEU A 50 -0.44 0.68 51.24
N LEU A 51 -0.31 0.33 49.96
CA LEU A 51 -0.69 -0.99 49.46
C LEU A 51 0.34 -2.07 49.82
N LYS A 52 1.56 -1.68 50.21
CA LYS A 52 2.62 -2.61 50.64
C LYS A 52 2.52 -3.01 52.11
N VAL A 53 1.71 -2.29 52.91
CA VAL A 53 1.59 -2.50 54.36
C VAL A 53 1.10 -3.91 54.70
N SER A 54 0.09 -4.41 54.00
CA SER A 54 -0.39 -5.79 54.16
C SER A 54 -1.17 -6.27 52.94
N LYS A 55 -1.26 -7.60 52.75
CA LYS A 55 -2.10 -8.20 51.69
C LYS A 55 -3.58 -7.81 51.81
N ARG A 56 -4.07 -7.54 53.04
CA ARG A 56 -5.45 -7.10 53.29
C ARG A 56 -5.64 -5.65 52.84
N THR A 57 -4.71 -4.76 53.21
CA THR A 57 -4.69 -3.36 52.77
C THR A 57 -4.63 -3.28 51.25
N GLU A 58 -3.79 -4.10 50.62
CA GLU A 58 -3.71 -4.18 49.17
C GLU A 58 -5.05 -4.52 48.52
N LYS A 59 -5.74 -5.57 49.03
CA LYS A 59 -7.04 -6.02 48.48
C LYS A 59 -8.13 -4.95 48.61
N GLU A 60 -8.16 -4.22 49.72
CA GLU A 60 -9.16 -3.17 49.96
C GLU A 60 -8.81 -1.88 49.20
N ALA A 61 -7.56 -1.44 49.24
CA ALA A 61 -7.14 -0.13 48.72
C ALA A 61 -6.79 -0.11 47.22
N ALA A 62 -6.44 -1.25 46.60
CA ALA A 62 -6.05 -1.27 45.18
C ALA A 62 -7.20 -0.89 44.25
N SER A 63 -8.43 -1.29 44.56
CA SER A 63 -9.61 -0.89 43.77
C SER A 63 -9.87 0.60 43.85
N ILE A 64 -9.54 1.25 44.96
CA ILE A 64 -9.68 2.70 45.12
C ILE A 64 -8.61 3.41 44.30
N TYR A 65 -7.33 3.05 44.48
CA TYR A 65 -6.23 3.69 43.73
C TYR A 65 -6.36 3.52 42.22
N TYR A 66 -6.48 2.28 41.72
CA TYR A 66 -6.52 2.04 40.27
C TYR A 66 -7.90 2.35 39.67
N GLY A 67 -8.98 2.26 40.46
CA GLY A 67 -10.34 2.38 39.96
C GLY A 67 -10.90 3.81 39.94
N GLU A 68 -10.53 4.65 40.90
CA GLU A 68 -11.06 6.01 41.01
C GLU A 68 -10.16 7.06 40.34
N ASN A 69 -8.85 6.81 40.25
CA ASN A 69 -7.93 7.73 39.57
C ASN A 69 -7.99 7.62 38.04
N ARG A 70 -7.69 8.74 37.39
CA ARG A 70 -7.45 8.83 35.95
C ARG A 70 -5.95 8.79 35.69
N PHE A 71 -5.49 7.89 34.83
CA PHE A 71 -4.09 7.79 34.45
C PHE A 71 -3.83 8.53 33.13
N GLU A 72 -2.81 9.39 33.10
CA GLU A 72 -2.40 10.12 31.90
C GLU A 72 -1.05 9.58 31.39
N LEU A 73 -1.09 9.02 30.19
CA LEU A 73 0.08 8.54 29.45
C LEU A 73 0.54 9.70 28.56
N ARG A 74 1.75 10.22 28.81
CA ARG A 74 2.39 11.15 27.89
C ARG A 74 2.90 10.33 26.70
N GLY A 75 2.48 10.67 25.50
CA GLY A 75 2.61 9.76 24.37
C GLY A 75 1.76 8.49 24.57
N MET A 76 2.17 7.42 23.90
CA MET A 76 1.50 6.12 24.03
C MET A 76 2.24 5.19 24.98
N GLU A 77 2.93 5.70 26.00
CA GLU A 77 3.71 4.89 26.94
C GLU A 77 2.87 3.97 27.88
N ALA A 78 1.82 3.28 27.41
CA ALA A 78 1.00 2.36 28.19
C ALA A 78 1.80 1.22 28.84
N TYR A 79 3.00 0.94 28.33
CA TYR A 79 3.86 -0.10 28.85
C TYR A 79 4.23 0.14 30.30
N TRP A 80 4.61 1.37 30.71
CA TRP A 80 5.03 1.63 32.10
C TRP A 80 3.89 1.33 33.06
N LEU A 81 2.65 1.65 32.68
CA LEU A 81 1.47 1.39 33.49
C LEU A 81 1.28 -0.11 33.69
N THR A 82 1.47 -0.91 32.63
CA THR A 82 1.37 -2.38 32.75
C THR A 82 2.58 -3.03 33.40
N GLU A 83 3.79 -2.52 33.17
CA GLU A 83 5.03 -3.06 33.69
C GLU A 83 5.11 -2.84 35.21
N TRP A 84 4.78 -1.63 35.65
CA TRP A 84 4.86 -1.26 37.07
C TRP A 84 3.68 -1.76 37.90
N THR A 85 2.54 -2.01 37.26
CA THR A 85 1.33 -2.50 37.95
C THR A 85 1.33 -4.03 38.03
N CYS A 86 1.02 -4.57 39.20
CA CYS A 86 0.79 -6.01 39.36
C CYS A 86 -0.29 -6.52 38.39
N PRO A 87 -0.10 -7.64 37.67
CA PRO A 87 -1.09 -8.13 36.69
C PRO A 87 -2.51 -8.32 37.23
N ARG A 88 -2.66 -8.69 38.50
CA ARG A 88 -3.96 -8.79 39.18
C ARG A 88 -4.74 -7.46 39.29
N HIS A 89 -4.05 -6.33 39.16
CA HIS A 89 -4.65 -4.98 39.22
C HIS A 89 -4.98 -4.41 37.84
N TYR A 90 -4.60 -5.04 36.72
CA TYR A 90 -4.97 -4.54 35.38
C TYR A 90 -6.48 -4.41 35.18
N ARG A 91 -7.26 -5.28 35.85
CA ARG A 91 -8.73 -5.23 35.85
C ARG A 91 -9.33 -4.11 36.71
N LEU A 92 -8.51 -3.47 37.55
CA LEU A 92 -8.93 -2.40 38.43
C LEU A 92 -8.77 -1.02 37.77
N ILE A 93 -7.89 -0.89 36.77
CA ILE A 93 -7.69 0.35 36.02
C ILE A 93 -8.93 0.66 35.18
N ARG A 94 -9.61 1.76 35.48
CA ARG A 94 -10.89 2.14 34.84
C ARG A 94 -10.78 3.27 33.83
N ARG A 95 -9.90 4.26 34.05
CA ARG A 95 -9.84 5.50 33.25
C ARG A 95 -8.42 5.79 32.80
N VAL A 96 -8.18 5.81 31.49
CA VAL A 96 -6.88 6.11 30.89
C VAL A 96 -7.02 7.22 29.86
N SER A 97 -6.02 8.09 29.81
CA SER A 97 -5.85 9.08 28.74
C SER A 97 -4.47 8.97 28.16
N CYS A 98 -4.35 9.01 26.83
CA CYS A 98 -3.07 8.86 26.14
C CYS A 98 -2.97 9.81 24.94
N ASP A 99 -1.73 10.10 24.53
CA ASP A 99 -1.45 10.95 23.38
C ASP A 99 -0.81 10.15 22.24
N TRP A 100 -1.53 10.00 21.14
CA TRP A 100 -1.06 9.24 19.99
C TRP A 100 -0.29 10.14 19.05
N ASP A 101 1.04 10.09 19.15
CA ASP A 101 1.91 10.78 18.20
C ASP A 101 1.98 10.03 16.86
N PRO A 102 1.59 10.66 15.73
CA PRO A 102 1.75 10.05 14.43
C PRO A 102 3.22 9.74 14.07
N GLU A 103 4.18 10.36 14.75
CA GLU A 103 5.60 10.09 14.53
C GLU A 103 6.14 8.83 15.20
N GLU A 104 5.42 8.27 16.17
CA GLU A 104 5.88 7.15 16.97
C GLU A 104 5.77 5.81 16.21
N LYS A 105 6.89 5.08 16.11
CA LYS A 105 6.96 3.81 15.36
C LYS A 105 6.48 2.60 16.17
N SER A 106 6.47 2.68 17.50
CA SER A 106 6.24 1.56 18.43
C SER A 106 4.78 1.38 18.87
N MET A 107 3.85 2.00 18.14
CA MET A 107 2.44 2.09 18.51
C MET A 107 1.73 0.75 18.74
N SER A 108 2.06 -0.28 17.96
CA SER A 108 1.44 -1.60 18.10
C SER A 108 1.62 -2.20 19.50
N TRP A 109 2.84 -2.10 20.05
CA TRP A 109 3.18 -2.65 21.36
C TRP A 109 2.47 -1.93 22.52
N HIS A 110 2.24 -0.63 22.35
CA HIS A 110 1.51 0.18 23.32
C HIS A 110 0.03 -0.20 23.39
N PHE A 111 -0.60 -0.45 22.23
CA PHE A 111 -1.98 -0.94 22.21
C PHE A 111 -2.12 -2.37 22.75
N GLU A 112 -1.13 -3.25 22.53
CA GLU A 112 -1.09 -4.56 23.18
C GLU A 112 -1.04 -4.43 24.71
N SER A 113 -0.31 -3.43 25.22
CA SER A 113 -0.27 -3.13 26.66
C SER A 113 -1.63 -2.62 27.15
N LEU A 114 -2.28 -1.70 26.44
CA LEU A 114 -3.64 -1.26 26.75
C LEU A 114 -4.65 -2.40 26.73
N ALA A 115 -4.52 -3.35 25.81
CA ALA A 115 -5.41 -4.52 25.71
C ALA A 115 -5.37 -5.42 26.95
N LYS A 116 -4.28 -5.37 27.75
CA LYS A 116 -4.18 -6.08 29.05
C LYS A 116 -5.09 -5.47 30.11
N LEU A 117 -5.48 -4.19 29.98
CA LEU A 117 -6.32 -3.45 30.93
C LEU A 117 -7.81 -3.82 30.76
N LYS A 118 -8.15 -5.06 31.11
CA LYS A 118 -9.51 -5.62 30.93
C LYS A 118 -10.62 -4.88 31.69
N GLY A 119 -10.25 -4.03 32.66
CA GLY A 119 -11.16 -3.24 33.48
C GLY A 119 -11.51 -1.87 32.90
N LEU A 120 -10.89 -1.48 31.77
CA LEU A 120 -10.99 -0.14 31.22
C LEU A 120 -12.43 0.21 30.83
N VAL A 121 -12.95 1.30 31.41
CA VAL A 121 -14.30 1.83 31.17
C VAL A 121 -14.23 3.06 30.29
N GLU A 122 -13.23 3.91 30.50
CA GLU A 122 -13.03 5.17 29.80
C GLU A 122 -11.62 5.23 29.20
N LEU A 123 -11.54 5.47 27.89
CA LEU A 123 -10.30 5.68 27.15
C LEU A 123 -10.39 6.99 26.37
N ASN A 124 -9.60 7.98 26.77
CA ASN A 124 -9.50 9.25 26.04
C ASN A 124 -8.19 9.26 25.24
N MET A 125 -8.27 9.29 23.92
CA MET A 125 -7.09 9.32 23.04
C MET A 125 -6.99 10.68 22.35
N ARG A 126 -5.90 11.39 22.64
CA ARG A 126 -5.50 12.58 21.89
C ARG A 126 -4.90 12.13 20.56
N VAL A 127 -5.49 12.58 19.45
CA VAL A 127 -5.11 12.13 18.09
C VAL A 127 -5.05 13.30 17.12
N ASP A 128 -4.26 13.13 16.07
CA ASP A 128 -4.25 13.98 14.89
C ASP A 128 -4.52 13.11 13.65
N GLU A 129 -5.79 12.88 13.36
CA GLU A 129 -6.23 11.95 12.31
C GLU A 129 -5.76 12.40 10.93
N GLY A 130 -5.73 13.72 10.67
CA GLY A 130 -5.22 14.28 9.42
C GLY A 130 -3.76 13.93 9.19
N LYS A 131 -2.90 14.24 10.18
CA LYS A 131 -1.48 13.90 10.11
C LYS A 131 -1.23 12.39 9.98
N MET A 132 -2.07 11.55 10.59
CA MET A 132 -2.01 10.09 10.40
C MET A 132 -2.34 9.67 8.96
N VAL A 133 -3.38 10.25 8.37
CA VAL A 133 -3.76 10.00 6.97
C VAL A 133 -2.64 10.43 6.04
N ASP A 134 -2.11 11.63 6.22
CA ASP A 134 -1.01 12.16 5.41
C ASP A 134 0.22 11.29 5.44
N LYS A 135 0.67 10.88 6.64
CA LYS A 135 1.80 9.97 6.78
C LYS A 135 1.57 8.63 6.06
N CYS A 136 0.34 8.10 6.10
CA CYS A 136 -0.01 6.90 5.33
C CYS A 136 0.04 7.15 3.82
N LEU A 137 -0.39 8.32 3.36
CA LEU A 137 -0.35 8.70 1.95
C LEU A 137 1.09 8.90 1.46
N GLU A 138 1.95 9.54 2.26
CA GLU A 138 3.38 9.72 1.97
C GLU A 138 4.09 8.38 1.82
N SER A 139 3.82 7.42 2.73
CA SER A 139 4.40 6.08 2.67
C SER A 139 4.02 5.30 1.41
N ARG A 140 2.94 5.70 0.70
CA ARG A 140 2.41 5.00 -0.48
C ARG A 140 3.07 5.42 -1.79
N GLY A 141 3.81 6.53 -1.86
CA GLY A 141 4.15 7.10 -3.17
C GLY A 141 5.32 8.05 -3.27
N GLY A 142 6.29 8.02 -2.35
CA GLY A 142 7.34 9.03 -2.28
C GLY A 142 6.77 10.37 -1.80
N PRO A 143 7.62 11.40 -1.60
CA PRO A 143 7.15 12.73 -1.23
C PRO A 143 6.28 13.27 -2.36
N ARG A 144 4.96 13.02 -2.30
CA ARG A 144 4.00 13.84 -3.01
C ARG A 144 4.27 15.25 -2.50
N ARG A 145 4.63 16.18 -3.38
CA ARG A 145 4.53 17.59 -3.01
C ARG A 145 3.06 17.81 -2.71
N TRP A 146 2.79 17.98 -1.42
CA TRP A 146 1.49 18.39 -0.92
C TRP A 146 1.17 19.67 -1.66
N ASN A 147 0.13 19.65 -2.50
CA ASN A 147 -0.41 20.92 -2.96
C ASN A 147 -0.92 21.60 -1.67
N ASP A 148 -0.37 22.77 -1.34
CA ASP A 148 -0.80 23.65 -0.25
C ASP A 148 -2.31 23.99 -0.31
N SER A 149 -3.00 23.63 -1.39
CA SER A 149 -4.44 23.84 -1.56
C SER A 149 -5.34 22.81 -0.85
N ARG A 150 -4.80 21.94 0.02
CA ARG A 150 -5.59 20.91 0.73
C ARG A 150 -6.34 21.39 1.96
N ASP A 151 -5.95 22.53 2.52
CA ASP A 151 -6.52 23.01 3.79
C ASP A 151 -8.04 23.24 3.70
N ASP A 152 -8.59 23.47 2.50
CA ASP A 152 -10.02 23.73 2.32
C ASP A 152 -10.88 22.54 1.85
N GLN A 153 -10.31 21.53 1.17
CA GLN A 153 -11.11 20.45 0.57
C GLN A 153 -11.24 19.18 1.44
N GLY A 154 -10.44 19.05 2.50
CA GLY A 154 -10.44 17.88 3.37
C GLY A 154 -10.01 16.58 2.67
N TYR A 155 -9.92 15.48 3.43
CA TYR A 155 -9.56 14.18 2.87
C TYR A 155 -10.77 13.49 2.23
N THR A 156 -10.59 12.96 1.01
CA THR A 156 -11.59 12.10 0.40
C THR A 156 -11.81 10.83 1.23
N ALA A 157 -13.01 10.24 1.18
CA ALA A 157 -13.32 9.01 1.91
C ALA A 157 -12.32 7.87 1.59
N GLN A 158 -11.81 7.83 0.36
CA GLN A 158 -10.83 6.83 -0.09
C GLN A 158 -9.42 7.09 0.47
N GLU A 159 -9.04 8.35 0.67
CA GLU A 159 -7.77 8.72 1.30
C GLU A 159 -7.80 8.47 2.81
N GLN A 160 -8.92 8.75 3.47
CA GLN A 160 -9.07 8.46 4.90
C GLN A 160 -8.92 6.96 5.18
N LEU A 161 -9.30 6.09 4.25
CA LEU A 161 -9.08 4.64 4.38
C LEU A 161 -7.60 4.24 4.44
N ALA A 162 -6.67 5.11 4.02
CA ALA A 162 -5.24 4.87 4.18
C ALA A 162 -4.85 4.71 5.65
N ILE A 163 -5.61 5.32 6.59
CA ILE A 163 -5.34 5.23 8.02
C ILE A 163 -5.36 3.80 8.53
N TYR A 164 -6.09 2.86 7.93
CA TYR A 164 -6.05 1.45 8.35
C TYR A 164 -4.66 0.81 8.24
N ARG A 165 -3.74 1.43 7.50
CA ARG A 165 -2.34 1.02 7.39
C ARG A 165 -1.43 1.69 8.41
N PHE A 166 -1.94 2.67 9.15
CA PHE A 166 -1.17 3.43 10.11
C PHE A 166 -0.64 2.51 11.24
N PRO A 167 0.64 2.62 11.63
CA PRO A 167 1.21 1.81 12.71
C PRO A 167 0.38 1.89 14.00
N GLY A 168 0.03 0.72 14.56
CA GLY A 168 -0.80 0.63 15.77
C GLY A 168 -2.30 0.52 15.53
N MET A 169 -2.83 0.81 14.33
CA MET A 169 -4.28 0.67 14.08
C MET A 169 -4.81 -0.75 14.29
N LEU A 170 -4.02 -1.78 13.98
CA LEU A 170 -4.38 -3.16 14.30
C LEU A 170 -4.46 -3.40 15.81
N GLY A 171 -3.54 -2.81 16.57
CA GLY A 171 -3.54 -2.86 18.03
C GLY A 171 -4.76 -2.13 18.60
N LEU A 172 -5.09 -0.96 18.06
CA LEU A 172 -6.29 -0.21 18.46
C LEU A 172 -7.58 -1.01 18.21
N LEU A 173 -7.71 -1.63 17.03
CA LEU A 173 -8.84 -2.49 16.68
C LEU A 173 -8.91 -3.79 17.50
N SER A 174 -7.82 -4.15 18.19
CA SER A 174 -7.82 -5.28 19.14
C SER A 174 -8.51 -4.92 20.46
N LEU A 175 -8.63 -3.63 20.79
CA LEU A 175 -9.38 -3.16 21.95
C LEU A 175 -10.88 -3.38 21.72
N LYS A 176 -11.56 -3.95 22.71
CA LYS A 176 -12.99 -4.28 22.62
C LYS A 176 -13.68 -4.13 23.97
N GLY A 177 -14.95 -3.73 23.94
CA GLY A 177 -15.82 -3.63 25.10
C GLY A 177 -15.39 -2.55 26.10
N ILE A 178 -14.89 -1.42 25.60
CA ILE A 178 -14.65 -0.23 26.41
C ILE A 178 -15.88 0.67 26.27
N ASN A 179 -16.55 0.99 27.38
CA ASN A 179 -17.85 1.65 27.34
C ASN A 179 -17.78 3.08 26.76
N ALA A 180 -16.75 3.83 27.12
CA ALA A 180 -16.55 5.20 26.68
C ALA A 180 -15.16 5.35 26.05
N VAL A 181 -15.13 5.63 24.75
CA VAL A 181 -13.90 5.93 24.01
C VAL A 181 -14.08 7.29 23.36
N ASN A 182 -13.19 8.22 23.68
CA ASN A 182 -13.24 9.58 23.15
C ASN A 182 -11.96 9.87 22.39
N PHE A 183 -12.09 10.24 21.11
CA PHE A 183 -11.00 10.83 20.34
C PHE A 183 -11.06 12.34 20.55
N VAL A 184 -9.98 12.92 21.05
CA VAL A 184 -9.89 14.35 21.38
C VAL A 184 -8.70 14.98 20.66
N LYS A 185 -8.68 16.31 20.55
CA LYS A 185 -7.56 17.04 19.94
C LYS A 185 -6.27 16.81 20.70
N ARG A 186 -5.16 16.73 19.97
CA ARG A 186 -3.83 16.58 20.55
C ARG A 186 -3.38 17.90 21.17
N LEU A 187 -2.51 17.82 22.16
CA LEU A 187 -1.89 18.99 22.76
C LEU A 187 -0.43 19.06 22.31
N ASP A 188 -0.02 20.20 21.77
CA ASP A 188 1.38 20.46 21.47
C ASP A 188 2.21 20.64 22.76
N ARG A 189 3.53 20.77 22.65
CA ARG A 189 4.46 21.07 23.76
C ARG A 189 4.03 22.29 24.58
N ASN A 190 3.40 23.26 23.93
CA ASN A 190 2.87 24.48 24.55
C ASN A 190 1.43 24.33 25.10
N ARG A 191 0.87 23.11 25.08
CA ARG A 191 -0.51 22.80 25.45
C ARG A 191 -1.58 23.45 24.58
N HIS A 192 -1.24 23.88 23.37
CA HIS A 192 -2.22 24.30 22.37
C HIS A 192 -2.88 23.07 21.76
N GLU A 193 -4.19 23.14 21.52
CA GLU A 193 -4.91 22.08 20.81
C GLU A 193 -4.50 22.08 19.33
N ILE A 194 -4.01 20.95 18.86
CA ILE A 194 -3.62 20.70 17.47
C ILE A 194 -4.31 19.44 16.93
N GLY A 195 -4.67 19.47 15.65
CA GLY A 195 -5.32 18.35 14.97
C GLY A 195 -6.66 17.95 15.58
N GLY A 196 -6.90 16.64 15.68
CA GLY A 196 -8.11 16.03 16.20
C GLY A 196 -8.63 14.88 15.35
N PRO A 197 -9.74 14.23 15.77
CA PRO A 197 -10.48 13.36 14.88
C PRO A 197 -11.12 14.18 13.75
N ILE A 198 -11.13 13.65 12.54
CA ILE A 198 -11.84 14.24 11.41
C ILE A 198 -13.34 13.94 11.60
N PRO A 199 -14.24 14.94 11.53
CA PRO A 199 -15.68 14.68 11.53
C PRO A 199 -16.08 13.76 10.36
N GLY A 200 -16.75 12.64 10.65
CA GLY A 200 -17.02 11.60 9.65
C GLY A 200 -15.81 10.74 9.28
N GLY A 201 -14.66 10.97 9.92
CA GLY A 201 -13.41 10.24 9.78
C GLY A 201 -13.51 8.76 10.13
N VAL A 202 -12.50 7.99 9.78
CA VAL A 202 -12.44 6.54 10.00
C VAL A 202 -12.38 6.22 11.50
N LEU A 203 -11.70 7.05 12.30
CA LEU A 203 -11.64 6.85 13.75
C LEU A 203 -13.04 6.89 14.39
N LEU A 204 -13.86 7.88 14.02
CA LEU A 204 -15.21 8.03 14.57
C LEU A 204 -16.23 7.06 13.94
N THR A 205 -16.17 6.84 12.62
CA THR A 205 -17.20 6.08 11.92
C THR A 205 -16.99 4.57 11.93
N ARG A 206 -15.74 4.10 11.98
CA ARG A 206 -15.42 2.67 11.85
C ARG A 206 -14.71 2.09 13.05
N VAL A 207 -13.77 2.82 13.65
CA VAL A 207 -12.97 2.33 14.77
C VAL A 207 -13.74 2.43 16.08
N LEU A 208 -14.32 3.59 16.36
CA LEU A 208 -15.08 3.83 17.59
C LEU A 208 -16.17 2.76 17.83
N PRO A 209 -17.06 2.44 16.87
CA PRO A 209 -18.11 1.44 17.09
C PRO A 209 -17.56 0.04 17.33
N GLN A 210 -16.38 -0.29 16.80
CA GLN A 210 -15.77 -1.61 16.99
C GLN A 210 -15.17 -1.76 18.40
N ILE A 211 -14.58 -0.69 18.93
CA ILE A 211 -14.00 -0.71 20.28
C ILE A 211 -15.09 -0.66 21.34
N THR A 212 -16.13 0.14 21.12
CA THR A 212 -17.26 0.28 22.05
C THR A 212 -18.29 -0.83 21.92
N ALA A 213 -18.24 -1.64 20.86
CA ALA A 213 -19.11 -2.81 20.72
C ALA A 213 -19.03 -3.65 21.99
N PRO A 214 -20.19 -3.97 22.61
CA PRO A 214 -20.19 -4.83 23.78
C PRO A 214 -19.48 -6.13 23.39
N LYS A 215 -18.56 -6.61 24.25
CA LYS A 215 -17.97 -7.93 24.06
C LYS A 215 -19.15 -8.86 23.91
N ALA A 216 -19.33 -9.42 22.70
CA ALA A 216 -20.31 -10.45 22.48
C ALA A 216 -20.03 -11.48 23.56
N LEU A 217 -20.90 -11.51 24.58
CA LEU A 217 -20.84 -12.52 25.62
C LEU A 217 -20.86 -13.79 24.81
N LYS A 218 -19.73 -14.51 24.78
CA LYS A 218 -19.65 -15.80 24.11
C LYS A 218 -20.81 -16.55 24.71
N LYS A 219 -21.93 -16.62 23.98
CA LYS A 219 -23.14 -17.33 24.41
C LYS A 219 -22.61 -18.73 24.56
N ASN A 220 -22.37 -19.11 25.81
CA ASN A 220 -21.67 -20.33 26.12
C ASN A 220 -22.39 -21.41 25.35
N VAL A 221 -21.62 -22.14 24.55
CA VAL A 221 -22.05 -23.21 23.65
C VAL A 221 -22.78 -24.35 24.41
N ALA A 222 -22.99 -24.20 25.71
CA ALA A 222 -23.87 -25.00 26.56
C ALA A 222 -25.34 -25.04 26.09
N SER A 223 -25.82 -24.13 25.22
CA SER A 223 -27.16 -24.25 24.63
C SER A 223 -27.22 -25.11 23.35
N LYS A 224 -26.11 -25.69 22.87
CA LYS A 224 -26.12 -26.63 21.73
C LYS A 224 -26.52 -28.07 22.10
N ALA A 225 -26.75 -28.38 23.37
CA ALA A 225 -27.21 -29.71 23.79
C ALA A 225 -28.74 -29.88 23.83
N ALA A 226 -29.54 -28.80 23.67
CA ALA A 226 -31.00 -28.86 23.80
C ALA A 226 -31.79 -28.64 22.50
N ALA A 227 -31.12 -28.49 21.34
CA ALA A 227 -31.75 -28.11 20.07
C ALA A 227 -31.71 -29.21 18.99
N THR A 228 -31.66 -30.50 19.38
CA THR A 228 -31.56 -31.62 18.42
C THR A 228 -32.88 -32.36 18.15
N THR A 229 -34.01 -31.96 18.74
CA THR A 229 -35.26 -32.76 18.60
C THR A 229 -36.53 -31.92 18.47
N THR A 230 -36.63 -31.14 17.39
CA THR A 230 -37.94 -30.86 16.76
C THR A 230 -37.74 -30.72 15.26
N ARG A 231 -37.67 -31.88 14.61
CA ARG A 231 -37.72 -32.06 13.16
C ARG A 231 -39.11 -31.63 12.69
N SER A 232 -39.27 -30.34 12.38
CA SER A 232 -40.43 -29.80 11.68
C SER A 232 -40.51 -30.43 10.29
N LYS A 233 -41.24 -31.54 10.20
CA LYS A 233 -41.86 -32.00 8.95
C LYS A 233 -43.08 -31.12 8.72
N ASN A 234 -43.24 -30.64 7.49
CA ASN A 234 -44.43 -29.94 6.96
C ASN A 234 -44.31 -28.42 6.79
N SER A 235 -43.40 -27.99 5.91
CA SER A 235 -43.76 -26.91 4.99
C SER A 235 -43.58 -27.41 3.55
N ARG A 236 -44.63 -28.04 3.01
CA ARG A 236 -44.85 -28.12 1.56
C ARG A 236 -45.15 -26.71 1.05
N LYS A 237 -44.16 -25.81 1.10
CA LYS A 237 -44.20 -24.58 0.31
C LYS A 237 -43.99 -25.02 -1.14
N GLY A 238 -44.89 -24.59 -2.02
CA GLY A 238 -44.89 -24.94 -3.43
C GLY A 238 -43.49 -24.83 -4.02
N LYS A 239 -43.15 -25.74 -4.93
CA LYS A 239 -41.94 -25.64 -5.76
C LYS A 239 -41.97 -24.24 -6.38
N ALA A 240 -41.27 -23.28 -5.78
CA ALA A 240 -40.94 -22.07 -6.49
C ALA A 240 -40.18 -22.57 -7.72
N GLU A 241 -40.73 -22.32 -8.90
CA GLU A 241 -40.05 -22.62 -10.16
C GLU A 241 -38.68 -21.95 -10.05
N HIS A 242 -37.64 -22.76 -9.86
CA HIS A 242 -36.29 -22.25 -9.77
C HIS A 242 -35.96 -21.73 -11.15
N PHE A 243 -35.73 -20.43 -11.24
CA PHE A 243 -35.20 -19.83 -12.45
C PHE A 243 -33.80 -20.41 -12.69
N ASP A 244 -33.65 -21.23 -13.73
CA ASP A 244 -32.34 -21.72 -14.16
C ASP A 244 -31.69 -20.63 -15.00
N PHE A 245 -30.60 -20.08 -14.48
CA PHE A 245 -29.85 -19.03 -15.16
C PHE A 245 -29.26 -19.51 -16.50
N LEU A 246 -28.99 -20.81 -16.66
CA LEU A 246 -28.44 -21.37 -17.89
C LEU A 246 -29.50 -21.58 -18.99
N ASP A 247 -30.79 -21.53 -18.66
CA ASP A 247 -31.87 -21.58 -19.65
C ASP A 247 -32.05 -20.25 -20.40
N LEU A 248 -31.45 -19.16 -19.89
CA LEU A 248 -31.40 -17.89 -20.61
C LEU A 248 -30.58 -18.00 -21.90
N PRO A 249 -30.94 -17.32 -23.00
CA PRO A 249 -30.09 -17.21 -24.17
C PRO A 249 -28.71 -16.62 -23.82
N PRO A 250 -27.61 -17.05 -24.49
CA PRO A 250 -26.26 -16.55 -24.23
C PRO A 250 -26.14 -15.03 -24.30
N GLU A 251 -26.92 -14.37 -25.15
CA GLU A 251 -26.93 -12.91 -25.32
C GLU A 251 -27.42 -12.22 -24.05
N ILE A 252 -28.47 -12.76 -23.41
CA ILE A 252 -29.01 -12.24 -22.16
C ILE A 252 -28.03 -12.50 -21.02
N ARG A 253 -27.42 -13.68 -20.96
CA ARG A 253 -26.38 -13.98 -19.95
C ARG A 253 -25.19 -13.03 -20.07
N ASN A 254 -24.69 -12.80 -21.29
CA ASN A 254 -23.62 -11.85 -21.56
C ASN A 254 -23.98 -10.43 -21.14
N ARG A 255 -25.23 -9.99 -21.39
CA ARG A 255 -25.69 -8.68 -20.93
C ARG A 255 -25.75 -8.58 -19.40
N ILE A 256 -26.14 -9.66 -18.71
CA ILE A 256 -26.11 -9.71 -17.25
C ILE A 256 -24.66 -9.67 -16.73
N TYR A 257 -23.74 -10.40 -17.36
CA TYR A 257 -22.32 -10.35 -17.00
C TYR A 257 -21.73 -8.97 -17.20
N ASP A 258 -22.02 -8.31 -18.33
CA ASP A 258 -21.63 -6.94 -18.61
C ASP A 258 -22.12 -6.00 -17.50
N LEU A 259 -23.41 -6.06 -17.14
CA LEU A 259 -23.95 -5.23 -16.05
C LEU A 259 -23.35 -5.51 -14.66
N LEU A 260 -22.92 -6.74 -14.39
CA LEU A 260 -22.38 -7.14 -13.08
C LEU A 260 -20.87 -6.87 -12.94
N VAL A 261 -20.14 -7.01 -14.04
CA VAL A 261 -18.68 -7.06 -14.06
C VAL A 261 -18.07 -5.79 -14.62
N ASN A 262 -18.76 -5.11 -15.54
CA ASN A 262 -18.33 -3.85 -16.10
C ASN A 262 -18.52 -2.74 -15.07
N ILE A 263 -17.41 -2.31 -14.48
CA ILE A 263 -17.36 -1.19 -13.54
C ILE A 263 -16.89 0.02 -14.33
N ASP A 264 -17.54 1.16 -14.14
CA ASP A 264 -17.14 2.40 -14.79
C ASP A 264 -15.69 2.74 -14.43
N GLY A 265 -14.84 2.75 -15.46
CA GLY A 265 -13.43 3.10 -15.36
C GLY A 265 -12.49 1.90 -15.22
N PRO A 266 -11.19 2.17 -15.05
CA PRO A 266 -10.18 1.13 -15.00
C PRO A 266 -10.19 0.37 -13.66
N LEU A 267 -9.94 -0.93 -13.72
CA LEU A 267 -9.96 -1.80 -12.56
C LEU A 267 -8.61 -1.84 -11.84
N HIS A 268 -8.63 -1.49 -10.55
CA HIS A 268 -7.44 -1.53 -9.70
C HIS A 268 -7.30 -2.87 -8.97
N LEU A 269 -6.45 -3.75 -9.48
CA LEU A 269 -6.20 -5.07 -8.89
C LEU A 269 -5.18 -4.98 -7.75
N SER A 270 -5.61 -4.45 -6.60
CA SER A 270 -4.79 -4.45 -5.39
C SER A 270 -5.04 -5.73 -4.58
N LYS A 271 -3.99 -6.39 -4.08
CA LYS A 271 -4.10 -7.48 -3.08
C LYS A 271 -4.70 -7.04 -1.74
N MET A 272 -4.95 -5.74 -1.56
CA MET A 272 -5.66 -5.28 -0.38
C MET A 272 -7.12 -5.65 -0.56
N LEU A 273 -7.72 -6.25 0.47
CA LEU A 273 -9.16 -6.41 0.56
C LEU A 273 -9.81 -5.10 0.10
N PRO A 274 -10.87 -5.16 -0.74
CA PRO A 274 -11.68 -3.99 -1.03
C PRO A 274 -11.88 -3.23 0.28
N SER A 275 -11.67 -1.92 0.29
CA SER A 275 -11.77 -1.13 1.52
C SER A 275 -13.17 -1.21 2.16
N SER A 276 -14.15 -1.75 1.44
CA SER A 276 -15.48 -2.14 1.89
C SER A 276 -15.52 -3.43 2.73
N ILE A 277 -14.51 -4.31 2.64
CA ILE A 277 -14.42 -5.57 3.38
C ILE A 277 -13.60 -5.33 4.66
N GLY A 278 -14.30 -5.04 5.76
CA GLY A 278 -13.70 -5.12 7.09
C GLY A 278 -13.15 -6.52 7.32
N LYS A 279 -11.85 -6.65 7.64
CA LYS A 279 -11.26 -7.94 8.04
C LYS A 279 -12.05 -8.50 9.23
N LYS A 280 -12.85 -9.55 9.02
CA LYS A 280 -13.69 -10.15 10.07
C LYS A 280 -13.44 -11.64 10.29
N HIS A 281 -13.76 -11.98 11.53
CA HIS A 281 -13.74 -13.27 12.22
C HIS A 281 -14.39 -14.42 11.45
N LYS A 282 -13.88 -15.63 11.71
CA LYS A 282 -14.24 -16.93 11.13
C LYS A 282 -15.72 -17.36 11.17
N ASP A 283 -16.63 -16.66 11.85
CA ASP A 283 -18.00 -17.15 12.04
C ASP A 283 -19.04 -16.07 11.64
N ASP A 284 -19.80 -16.37 10.58
CA ASP A 284 -21.17 -15.92 10.30
C ASP A 284 -21.48 -14.47 9.88
N GLN A 285 -20.60 -13.78 9.12
CA GLN A 285 -21.11 -12.71 8.25
C GLN A 285 -20.98 -13.06 6.78
N VAL A 286 -22.13 -13.06 6.09
CA VAL A 286 -22.27 -13.15 4.64
C VAL A 286 -21.39 -12.07 4.03
N ILE A 287 -20.22 -12.48 3.54
CA ILE A 287 -19.32 -11.61 2.79
C ILE A 287 -20.15 -11.08 1.62
N PRO A 288 -20.22 -9.75 1.38
CA PRO A 288 -20.85 -9.26 0.16
C PRO A 288 -20.15 -9.94 -1.00
N ALA A 289 -20.86 -10.80 -1.72
CA ALA A 289 -20.28 -11.62 -2.76
C ALA A 289 -19.64 -10.67 -3.77
N SER A 290 -18.32 -10.75 -3.93
CA SER A 290 -17.63 -10.03 -4.98
C SER A 290 -18.30 -10.39 -6.31
N ALA A 291 -18.46 -9.45 -7.23
CA ALA A 291 -18.92 -9.76 -8.58
C ALA A 291 -18.05 -10.86 -9.23
N LEU A 292 -16.76 -10.95 -8.84
CA LEU A 292 -15.84 -12.01 -9.28
C LEU A 292 -16.20 -13.41 -8.77
N SER A 293 -17.03 -13.52 -7.73
CA SER A 293 -17.55 -14.82 -7.25
C SER A 293 -18.37 -15.51 -8.34
N LEU A 294 -18.94 -14.74 -9.27
CA LEU A 294 -19.62 -15.26 -10.46
C LEU A 294 -18.71 -16.19 -11.28
N LEU A 295 -17.43 -15.84 -11.42
CA LEU A 295 -16.44 -16.63 -12.15
C LEU A 295 -16.11 -17.97 -11.46
N ALA A 296 -16.54 -18.15 -10.21
CA ALA A 296 -16.34 -19.37 -9.44
C ALA A 296 -17.58 -20.30 -9.43
N VAL A 297 -18.72 -19.87 -9.99
CA VAL A 297 -20.00 -20.61 -9.90
C VAL A 297 -20.00 -21.87 -10.76
N ASN A 298 -19.74 -21.74 -12.07
CA ASN A 298 -19.74 -22.85 -13.04
C ASN A 298 -18.71 -22.56 -14.15
N LYS A 299 -18.15 -23.61 -14.76
CA LYS A 299 -17.24 -23.51 -15.91
C LYS A 299 -17.85 -22.71 -17.07
N GLN A 300 -19.10 -22.97 -17.47
CA GLN A 300 -19.74 -22.25 -18.58
C GLN A 300 -19.85 -20.75 -18.30
N ILE A 301 -20.37 -20.39 -17.11
CA ILE A 301 -20.47 -18.98 -16.67
C ILE A 301 -19.09 -18.32 -16.67
N ARG A 302 -18.08 -19.02 -16.15
CA ARG A 302 -16.71 -18.52 -16.11
C ARG A 302 -16.17 -18.26 -17.51
N ASP A 303 -16.37 -19.17 -18.45
CA ASP A 303 -15.82 -19.09 -19.79
C ASP A 303 -16.50 -17.96 -20.60
N GLU A 304 -17.81 -17.77 -20.42
CA GLU A 304 -18.57 -16.65 -21.01
C GLU A 304 -18.18 -15.29 -20.37
N ALA A 305 -18.15 -15.20 -19.04
CA ALA A 305 -17.94 -13.94 -18.33
C ALA A 305 -16.47 -13.50 -18.24
N ALA A 306 -15.50 -14.42 -18.34
CA ALA A 306 -14.07 -14.08 -18.24
C ALA A 306 -13.63 -13.11 -19.34
N GLY A 307 -14.12 -13.29 -20.58
CA GLY A 307 -13.79 -12.40 -21.69
C GLY A 307 -14.25 -10.97 -21.44
N ILE A 308 -15.44 -10.81 -20.87
CA ILE A 308 -16.01 -9.50 -20.51
C ILE A 308 -15.19 -8.85 -19.39
N PHE A 309 -14.83 -9.63 -18.36
CA PHE A 309 -14.01 -9.12 -17.24
C PHE A 309 -12.63 -8.62 -17.70
N TYR A 310 -11.90 -9.43 -18.46
CA TYR A 310 -10.52 -9.10 -18.87
C TYR A 310 -10.45 -8.09 -20.02
N ALA A 311 -11.59 -7.75 -20.64
CA ALA A 311 -11.68 -6.65 -21.58
C ALA A 311 -11.60 -5.27 -20.89
N ILE A 312 -11.87 -5.20 -19.58
CA ILE A 312 -11.79 -3.96 -18.78
C ILE A 312 -10.31 -3.56 -18.61
N PRO A 313 -9.96 -2.26 -18.74
CA PRO A 313 -8.59 -1.80 -18.52
C PRO A 313 -8.11 -2.11 -17.09
N LEU A 314 -6.97 -2.80 -16.98
CA LEU A 314 -6.40 -3.20 -15.69
C LEU A 314 -5.26 -2.26 -15.28
N ILE A 315 -5.30 -1.76 -14.03
CA ILE A 315 -4.25 -0.92 -13.47
C ILE A 315 -3.53 -1.64 -12.33
N PHE A 316 -2.20 -1.74 -12.45
CA PHE A 316 -1.30 -2.28 -11.44
C PHE A 316 -0.43 -1.17 -10.86
N TYR A 317 -0.50 -0.95 -9.54
CA TYR A 317 0.32 0.07 -8.87
C TYR A 317 1.75 -0.38 -8.56
N TYR A 318 2.00 -1.69 -8.59
CA TYR A 318 3.29 -2.27 -8.28
C TYR A 318 3.61 -3.40 -9.26
N PRO A 319 4.83 -3.46 -9.81
CA PRO A 319 5.26 -4.55 -10.68
C PRO A 319 5.09 -5.92 -10.03
N THR A 320 5.34 -6.04 -8.73
CA THR A 320 5.14 -7.30 -7.98
C THR A 320 3.70 -7.80 -8.00
N GLN A 321 2.70 -6.91 -8.03
CA GLN A 321 1.30 -7.29 -8.13
C GLN A 321 0.99 -7.85 -9.52
N LEU A 322 1.48 -7.18 -10.56
CA LEU A 322 1.38 -7.66 -11.93
C LEU A 322 2.03 -9.04 -12.06
N GLY A 323 3.28 -9.21 -11.60
CA GLY A 323 4.00 -10.47 -11.69
C GLY A 323 3.26 -11.63 -11.01
N ALA A 324 2.76 -11.41 -9.78
CA ALA A 324 1.97 -12.43 -9.09
C ALA A 324 0.65 -12.72 -9.81
N PHE A 325 -0.06 -11.69 -10.27
CA PHE A 325 -1.31 -11.83 -10.99
C PHE A 325 -1.15 -12.64 -12.28
N LEU A 326 -0.11 -12.35 -13.07
CA LEU A 326 0.17 -13.07 -14.32
C LEU A 326 0.62 -14.50 -14.07
N ALA A 327 1.40 -14.75 -13.00
CA ALA A 327 1.82 -16.09 -12.62
C ALA A 327 0.64 -17.00 -12.24
N ASP A 328 -0.38 -16.43 -11.58
CA ASP A 328 -1.60 -17.17 -11.17
C ASP A 328 -2.61 -17.32 -12.33
N LEU A 329 -2.40 -16.61 -13.45
CA LEU A 329 -3.30 -16.59 -14.59
C LEU A 329 -2.93 -17.68 -15.60
N GLY A 330 -3.93 -18.46 -16.03
CA GLY A 330 -3.74 -19.46 -17.08
C GLY A 330 -3.57 -18.81 -18.46
N SER A 331 -2.92 -19.50 -19.40
CA SER A 331 -2.63 -19.00 -20.76
C SER A 331 -3.87 -18.49 -21.51
N PHE A 332 -4.99 -19.20 -21.42
CA PHE A 332 -6.26 -18.76 -22.00
C PHE A 332 -6.67 -17.37 -21.51
N ARG A 333 -6.64 -17.13 -20.20
CA ARG A 333 -7.04 -15.85 -19.59
C ARG A 333 -6.02 -14.74 -19.85
N GLN A 334 -4.74 -15.09 -19.95
CA GLN A 334 -3.69 -14.15 -20.37
C GLN A 334 -3.97 -13.60 -21.78
N GLY A 335 -4.49 -14.42 -22.69
CA GLY A 335 -4.90 -14.01 -24.04
C GLY A 335 -6.15 -13.12 -24.09
N LEU A 336 -6.90 -12.98 -22.98
CA LEU A 336 -8.10 -12.13 -22.93
C LEU A 336 -7.80 -10.69 -22.49
N ILE A 337 -6.62 -10.42 -21.90
CA ILE A 337 -6.25 -9.10 -21.39
C ILE A 337 -5.88 -8.20 -22.57
N ARG A 338 -6.62 -7.08 -22.74
CA ARG A 338 -6.44 -6.15 -23.86
C ARG A 338 -5.78 -4.83 -23.50
N ASP A 339 -6.14 -4.23 -22.36
CA ASP A 339 -5.61 -2.93 -21.89
C ASP A 339 -4.99 -3.09 -20.51
N LEU A 340 -3.72 -2.71 -20.39
CA LEU A 340 -2.93 -2.82 -19.18
C LEU A 340 -2.19 -1.51 -18.91
N SER A 341 -2.35 -0.96 -17.72
CA SER A 341 -1.53 0.14 -17.22
C SER A 341 -0.73 -0.31 -16.00
N VAL A 342 0.58 -0.09 -16.02
CA VAL A 342 1.50 -0.48 -14.94
C VAL A 342 2.19 0.77 -14.42
N GLN A 343 2.06 1.02 -13.12
CA GLN A 343 2.85 2.06 -12.48
C GLN A 343 4.28 1.55 -12.30
N TYR A 344 5.23 2.30 -12.86
CA TYR A 344 6.64 1.99 -12.78
C TYR A 344 7.14 2.16 -11.34
N ASP A 345 8.05 1.27 -10.92
CA ASP A 345 8.72 1.28 -9.63
C ASP A 345 10.07 0.56 -9.78
N SER A 346 11.17 1.28 -9.48
CA SER A 346 12.56 0.79 -9.59
C SER A 346 13.02 -0.01 -8.37
N THR A 347 12.10 -0.69 -7.68
CA THR A 347 12.45 -1.53 -6.53
C THR A 347 13.38 -2.68 -6.93
N LYS A 348 14.57 -2.71 -6.32
CA LYS A 348 15.57 -3.77 -6.48
C LYS A 348 15.34 -4.90 -5.46
N ARG A 349 15.53 -6.15 -5.89
CA ARG A 349 15.68 -7.31 -4.99
C ARG A 349 16.98 -8.03 -5.35
N GLY A 350 18.01 -7.79 -4.54
CA GLY A 350 19.38 -8.20 -4.87
C GLY A 350 19.93 -7.35 -6.02
N SER A 351 20.54 -7.99 -7.02
CA SER A 351 21.08 -7.34 -8.21
C SER A 351 20.06 -7.14 -9.34
N ALA A 352 18.87 -7.73 -9.23
CA ALA A 352 17.84 -7.66 -10.26
C ALA A 352 16.76 -6.64 -9.90
N GLU A 353 16.32 -5.88 -10.90
CA GLU A 353 15.15 -5.02 -10.74
C GLU A 353 13.88 -5.84 -10.98
N ILE A 354 12.88 -5.63 -10.11
CA ILE A 354 11.63 -6.41 -10.21
C ILE A 354 10.92 -6.13 -11.54
N ILE A 355 11.07 -4.92 -12.08
CA ILE A 355 10.45 -4.50 -13.32
C ILE A 355 10.91 -5.34 -14.52
N ASP A 356 12.21 -5.69 -14.61
CA ASP A 356 12.74 -6.53 -15.68
C ASP A 356 12.07 -7.90 -15.71
N MET A 357 11.95 -8.52 -14.54
CA MET A 357 11.28 -9.81 -14.38
C MET A 357 9.80 -9.70 -14.74
N CYS A 358 9.10 -8.66 -14.29
CA CYS A 358 7.66 -8.51 -14.52
C CYS A 358 7.34 -8.16 -15.98
N PHE A 359 8.14 -7.32 -16.63
CA PHE A 359 7.93 -6.96 -18.04
C PHE A 359 8.22 -8.14 -18.96
N SER A 360 9.13 -9.05 -18.61
CA SER A 360 9.31 -10.28 -19.38
C SER A 360 8.04 -11.16 -19.44
N LEU A 361 7.20 -11.11 -18.39
CA LEU A 361 5.94 -11.85 -18.34
C LEU A 361 4.85 -11.23 -19.24
N LEU A 362 4.95 -9.94 -19.58
CA LEU A 362 4.00 -9.28 -20.49
C LEU A 362 4.01 -9.90 -21.89
N ARG A 363 5.13 -10.55 -22.30
CA ARG A 363 5.20 -11.32 -23.55
C ARG A 363 4.16 -12.44 -23.63
N ARG A 364 3.64 -12.91 -22.50
CA ARG A 364 2.62 -13.98 -22.43
C ARG A 364 1.21 -13.46 -22.72
N LEU A 365 1.00 -12.15 -22.74
CA LEU A 365 -0.30 -11.52 -23.00
C LEU A 365 -0.53 -11.39 -24.51
N SER A 366 -0.86 -12.50 -25.18
CA SER A 366 -1.05 -12.53 -26.63
C SER A 366 -2.21 -11.65 -27.12
N GLY A 367 -3.15 -11.28 -26.24
CA GLY A 367 -4.27 -10.40 -26.54
C GLY A 367 -4.03 -8.92 -26.22
N LEU A 368 -2.84 -8.55 -25.75
CA LEU A 368 -2.54 -7.19 -25.30
C LEU A 368 -2.53 -6.22 -26.48
N GLN A 369 -3.49 -5.30 -26.51
CA GLN A 369 -3.63 -4.28 -27.54
C GLN A 369 -3.08 -2.93 -27.07
N LYS A 370 -3.14 -2.66 -25.77
CA LYS A 370 -2.76 -1.37 -25.18
C LYS A 370 -1.96 -1.57 -23.91
N LEU A 371 -0.77 -0.97 -23.87
CA LEU A 371 0.15 -1.02 -22.75
C LEU A 371 0.59 0.39 -22.37
N ARG A 372 0.27 0.80 -21.14
CA ARG A 372 0.72 2.07 -20.57
C ARG A 372 1.64 1.86 -19.40
N ILE A 373 2.81 2.49 -19.41
CA ILE A 373 3.75 2.47 -18.30
C ILE A 373 3.79 3.87 -17.71
N ILE A 374 3.37 3.99 -16.46
CA ILE A 374 3.17 5.27 -15.79
C ILE A 374 4.28 5.45 -14.73
N MET A 375 5.25 6.28 -15.05
CA MET A 375 6.27 6.79 -14.13
C MET A 375 5.68 7.97 -13.35
N LYS A 376 6.04 8.08 -12.07
CA LYS A 376 5.55 9.19 -11.23
C LYS A 376 6.40 10.44 -11.36
N GLY A 377 7.63 10.30 -11.84
CA GLY A 377 8.68 11.32 -11.80
C GLY A 377 10.07 10.75 -11.96
N ASP A 378 10.19 9.46 -12.29
CA ASP A 378 11.45 8.73 -12.38
C ASP A 378 12.41 9.35 -13.41
N LEU A 379 11.88 10.04 -14.44
CA LEU A 379 12.67 10.86 -15.35
C LEU A 379 12.87 12.26 -14.83
N PHE A 380 11.80 12.90 -14.36
CA PHE A 380 11.84 14.28 -13.89
C PHE A 380 12.87 14.50 -12.77
N PHE A 381 12.95 13.58 -11.80
CA PHE A 381 13.89 13.67 -10.68
C PHE A 381 15.36 13.47 -11.07
N LYS A 382 15.63 13.05 -12.31
CA LYS A 382 17.01 13.00 -12.85
C LYS A 382 17.48 14.36 -13.39
N ILE A 383 16.62 15.38 -13.40
CA ILE A 383 16.99 16.77 -13.66
C ILE A 383 17.54 17.35 -12.35
N ILE A 384 18.87 17.47 -12.27
CA ILE A 384 19.57 17.85 -11.02
C ILE A 384 20.34 19.16 -11.24
N PRO A 385 20.33 20.10 -10.26
CA PRO A 385 21.17 21.28 -10.33
C PRO A 385 22.65 20.90 -10.07
N ARG A 386 23.58 21.36 -10.92
CA ARG A 386 25.02 21.26 -10.63
C ARG A 386 25.49 22.53 -9.92
N HIS A 387 25.75 22.39 -8.62
CA HIS A 387 26.20 23.50 -7.78
C HIS A 387 27.49 24.19 -8.27
N LEU A 388 28.38 23.47 -8.96
CA LEU A 388 29.68 24.00 -9.40
C LEU A 388 29.66 24.75 -10.74
N HIS A 389 28.64 24.54 -11.58
CA HIS A 389 28.60 25.08 -12.94
C HIS A 389 27.40 25.98 -13.21
N GLY A 390 26.62 26.32 -12.19
CA GLY A 390 25.48 27.23 -12.31
C GLY A 390 24.49 26.78 -13.39
N GLY A 391 23.88 25.60 -13.25
CA GLY A 391 22.91 25.13 -14.25
C GLY A 391 22.25 23.80 -13.91
N TRP A 392 21.27 23.43 -14.72
CA TRP A 392 20.53 22.17 -14.63
C TRP A 392 21.01 21.16 -15.67
N TYR A 393 21.08 19.89 -15.28
CA TYR A 393 21.60 18.83 -16.14
C TYR A 393 20.72 17.58 -16.05
N THR A 394 20.61 16.88 -17.18
CA THR A 394 19.95 15.58 -17.34
C THR A 394 21.00 14.50 -17.53
N THR A 395 21.74 14.13 -16.49
CA THR A 395 22.70 13.01 -16.59
C THR A 395 22.03 11.70 -16.22
N TYR A 396 22.19 10.68 -17.06
CA TYR A 396 21.57 9.35 -16.89
C TYR A 396 20.04 9.36 -16.99
N SER A 397 19.48 10.39 -17.64
CA SER A 397 18.05 10.57 -17.87
C SER A 397 17.55 9.89 -19.15
N ASN A 398 18.38 9.10 -19.82
CA ASN A 398 17.95 8.33 -20.99
C ASN A 398 16.78 7.41 -20.63
N PRO A 399 15.58 7.63 -21.19
CA PRO A 399 14.43 6.81 -20.85
C PRO A 399 14.60 5.36 -21.35
N ALA A 400 15.37 5.12 -22.42
CA ALA A 400 15.66 3.77 -22.91
C ALA A 400 16.58 2.95 -21.98
N LEU A 401 17.32 3.61 -21.09
CA LEU A 401 18.21 2.97 -20.11
C LEU A 401 17.53 2.72 -18.76
N ILE A 402 16.29 3.16 -18.59
CA ILE A 402 15.50 2.76 -17.44
C ILE A 402 15.28 1.26 -17.52
N SER A 403 15.42 0.58 -16.38
CA SER A 403 15.26 -0.86 -16.28
C SER A 403 13.88 -1.29 -16.77
N GLY A 404 13.82 -2.44 -17.42
CA GLY A 404 12.62 -2.96 -18.07
C GLY A 404 12.36 -2.36 -19.46
N MET A 405 12.79 -1.14 -19.76
CA MET A 405 12.39 -0.46 -21.01
C MET A 405 12.89 -1.19 -22.26
N LYS A 406 14.10 -1.76 -22.21
CA LYS A 406 14.64 -2.60 -23.31
C LYS A 406 13.74 -3.79 -23.62
N VAL A 407 13.06 -4.36 -22.62
CA VAL A 407 12.16 -5.51 -22.80
C VAL A 407 10.95 -5.12 -23.64
N LEU A 408 10.47 -3.89 -23.55
CA LEU A 408 9.27 -3.44 -24.27
C LEU A 408 9.46 -3.47 -25.80
N PHE A 409 10.68 -3.22 -26.28
CA PHE A 409 11.03 -3.30 -27.69
C PHE A 409 11.03 -4.71 -28.26
N SER A 410 10.91 -5.72 -27.41
CA SER A 410 10.73 -7.10 -27.86
C SER A 410 9.26 -7.48 -28.10
N PHE A 411 8.32 -6.60 -27.72
CA PHE A 411 6.90 -6.84 -27.93
C PHE A 411 6.53 -6.53 -29.39
N ARG A 412 5.50 -7.23 -29.89
CA ARG A 412 4.99 -7.10 -31.25
C ARG A 412 3.47 -7.12 -31.21
N GLY A 413 2.84 -6.42 -32.14
CA GLY A 413 1.38 -6.43 -32.29
C GLY A 413 0.58 -5.65 -31.24
N ILE A 414 1.24 -4.88 -30.37
CA ILE A 414 0.55 -3.94 -29.48
C ILE A 414 0.17 -2.71 -30.31
N LYS A 415 -1.11 -2.30 -30.26
CA LYS A 415 -1.62 -1.15 -31.04
C LYS A 415 -1.27 0.20 -30.41
N ASP A 416 -1.33 0.29 -29.08
CA ASP A 416 -1.01 1.50 -28.32
C ASP A 416 -0.02 1.17 -27.21
N ILE A 417 1.26 1.50 -27.39
CA ILE A 417 2.27 1.43 -26.35
C ILE A 417 2.75 2.83 -26.00
N ALA A 418 2.66 3.19 -24.73
CA ALA A 418 3.06 4.51 -24.27
C ALA A 418 3.69 4.46 -22.88
N ILE A 419 4.81 5.18 -22.73
CA ILE A 419 5.45 5.49 -21.47
C ILE A 419 5.13 6.93 -21.13
N ARG A 420 4.63 7.16 -19.91
CA ARG A 420 4.26 8.47 -19.39
C ARG A 420 5.04 8.76 -18.12
N ASP A 421 5.47 10.00 -17.94
CA ASP A 421 5.99 10.49 -16.67
C ASP A 421 5.11 11.66 -16.22
N LEU A 422 4.29 11.42 -15.19
CA LEU A 422 3.24 12.37 -14.79
C LEU A 422 3.79 13.72 -14.30
N LEU A 423 4.95 13.72 -13.64
CA LEU A 423 5.55 14.96 -13.15
C LEU A 423 6.27 15.70 -14.28
N LEU A 424 6.94 14.97 -15.18
CA LEU A 424 7.55 15.57 -16.36
C LEU A 424 6.49 16.23 -17.25
N GLU A 425 5.40 15.53 -17.54
CA GLU A 425 4.28 16.05 -18.33
C GLU A 425 3.66 17.30 -17.69
N LYS A 426 3.40 17.26 -16.38
CA LYS A 426 2.86 18.42 -15.66
C LYS A 426 3.76 19.65 -15.78
N HIS A 427 5.05 19.49 -15.49
CA HIS A 427 6.00 20.59 -15.56
C HIS A 427 6.28 21.03 -17.00
N PHE A 428 6.16 20.13 -17.97
CA PHE A 428 6.24 20.50 -19.38
C PHE A 428 5.05 21.39 -19.79
N SER A 429 3.83 21.11 -19.33
CA SER A 429 2.69 22.01 -19.55
C SER A 429 2.93 23.39 -18.95
N GLU A 430 3.50 23.48 -17.74
CA GLU A 430 3.90 24.77 -17.12
C GLU A 430 4.96 25.49 -17.97
N VAL A 431 5.93 24.76 -18.53
CA VAL A 431 7.00 25.29 -19.40
C VAL A 431 6.46 25.76 -20.77
N GLN A 432 5.39 25.14 -21.28
CA GLN A 432 4.75 25.56 -22.54
C GLN A 432 4.00 26.90 -22.41
N GLU A 433 3.63 27.29 -21.20
CA GLU A 433 2.97 28.59 -20.91
C GLU A 433 3.99 29.74 -20.75
N ASP A 434 5.28 29.43 -20.68
CA ASP A 434 6.36 30.42 -20.51
C ASP A 434 6.62 31.16 -21.84
N PRO A 435 6.72 32.52 -21.85
CA PRO A 435 6.99 33.30 -23.06
C PRO A 435 8.31 32.94 -23.75
N ASP A 436 9.26 32.35 -23.03
CA ASP A 436 10.56 31.97 -23.59
C ASP A 436 10.51 30.59 -24.32
N TYR A 437 9.35 29.91 -24.38
CA TYR A 437 9.20 28.65 -25.11
C TYR A 437 9.24 28.87 -26.63
N PRO A 438 10.03 28.09 -27.42
CA PRO A 438 10.88 26.96 -27.03
C PRO A 438 12.36 27.35 -26.77
N ASP A 439 12.72 28.62 -26.88
CA ASP A 439 14.08 29.16 -26.94
C ASP A 439 14.72 29.44 -25.56
N PHE A 440 14.54 28.53 -24.61
CA PHE A 440 15.13 28.68 -23.28
C PHE A 440 16.65 28.64 -23.28
N GLU A 441 17.27 29.29 -22.28
CA GLU A 441 18.70 29.13 -22.02
C GLU A 441 19.06 27.66 -21.76
N LYS A 442 20.10 27.13 -22.42
CA LYS A 442 20.49 25.70 -22.38
C LYS A 442 20.72 25.14 -20.98
N GLN A 443 21.09 26.00 -20.03
CA GLN A 443 21.35 25.64 -18.63
C GLN A 443 20.13 25.79 -17.71
N SER A 444 19.02 26.35 -18.22
CA SER A 444 17.78 26.52 -17.48
C SER A 444 17.11 25.18 -17.20
N ARG A 445 16.28 25.14 -16.14
CA ARG A 445 15.48 23.96 -15.81
C ARG A 445 14.44 23.68 -16.89
N SER A 446 13.81 24.73 -17.42
CA SER A 446 12.77 24.67 -18.45
C SER A 446 13.30 24.01 -19.73
N PHE A 447 14.51 24.39 -20.18
CA PHE A 447 15.19 23.73 -21.30
C PHE A 447 15.36 22.23 -21.06
N GLN A 448 15.84 21.84 -19.87
CA GLN A 448 16.06 20.43 -19.54
C GLN A 448 14.74 19.63 -19.47
N ILE A 449 13.64 20.25 -19.03
CA ILE A 449 12.30 19.65 -19.03
C ILE A 449 11.80 19.43 -20.46
N ALA A 450 11.88 20.46 -21.32
CA ALA A 450 11.47 20.36 -22.73
C ALA A 450 12.28 19.30 -23.48
N LYS A 451 13.60 19.30 -23.29
CA LYS A 451 14.52 18.31 -23.87
C LYS A 451 14.21 16.88 -23.43
N LEU A 452 14.01 16.65 -22.14
CA LEU A 452 13.70 15.32 -21.63
C LEU A 452 12.33 14.84 -22.08
N THR A 453 11.37 15.75 -22.24
CA THR A 453 10.05 15.46 -22.80
C THR A 453 10.16 15.07 -24.28
N ALA A 454 10.95 15.79 -25.08
CA ALA A 454 11.24 15.42 -26.46
C ALA A 454 11.90 14.03 -26.56
N ALA A 455 12.85 13.72 -25.67
CA ALA A 455 13.48 12.40 -25.60
C ALA A 455 12.48 11.27 -25.25
N LEU A 456 11.53 11.52 -24.33
CA LEU A 456 10.48 10.57 -23.99
C LEU A 456 9.48 10.37 -25.16
N SER A 457 9.10 11.44 -25.84
CA SER A 457 8.25 11.38 -27.04
C SER A 457 8.92 10.58 -28.15
N HIS A 458 10.23 10.80 -28.37
CA HIS A 458 11.01 10.04 -29.33
C HIS A 458 11.08 8.54 -28.96
N LEU A 459 11.25 8.21 -27.68
CA LEU A 459 11.21 6.82 -27.23
C LEU A 459 9.84 6.16 -27.48
N ASN A 460 8.74 6.89 -27.24
CA ASN A 460 7.39 6.39 -27.50
C ASN A 460 7.17 6.14 -29.01
N ALA A 461 7.62 7.03 -29.88
CA ALA A 461 7.59 6.80 -31.33
C ALA A 461 8.41 5.56 -31.71
N ALA A 462 9.62 5.42 -31.19
CA ALA A 462 10.46 4.24 -31.42
C ALA A 462 9.80 2.93 -30.95
N LEU A 463 9.09 2.95 -29.82
CA LEU A 463 8.33 1.80 -29.33
C LEU A 463 7.18 1.43 -30.25
N GLN A 464 6.51 2.42 -30.85
CA GLN A 464 5.45 2.20 -31.84
C GLN A 464 6.00 1.60 -33.14
N HIS A 465 7.12 2.09 -33.66
CA HIS A 465 7.80 1.46 -34.81
C HIS A 465 8.24 0.02 -34.49
N ALA A 466 8.70 -0.24 -33.26
CA ALA A 466 9.07 -1.59 -32.83
C ALA A 466 7.89 -2.57 -32.87
N GLN A 467 6.65 -2.11 -32.71
CA GLN A 467 5.47 -2.98 -32.84
C GLN A 467 5.29 -3.51 -34.27
N HIS A 468 5.82 -2.80 -35.27
CA HIS A 468 5.83 -3.16 -36.68
C HIS A 468 7.10 -3.92 -37.12
N GLY A 469 7.95 -4.33 -36.16
CA GLY A 469 9.18 -5.08 -36.43
C GLY A 469 10.40 -4.22 -36.75
N ARG A 470 10.28 -2.89 -36.76
CA ARG A 470 11.39 -1.95 -36.99
C ARG A 470 12.01 -1.56 -35.65
N VAL A 471 13.20 -2.05 -35.34
CA VAL A 471 13.90 -1.73 -34.08
C VAL A 471 15.16 -0.93 -34.39
N ASN A 472 15.27 0.29 -33.87
CA ASN A 472 16.51 1.06 -33.92
C ASN A 472 17.45 0.58 -32.79
N ALA A 473 18.49 -0.20 -33.14
CA ALA A 473 19.46 -0.72 -32.18
C ALA A 473 20.29 0.39 -31.49
N GLU A 474 20.50 1.51 -32.17
CA GLU A 474 21.34 2.62 -31.69
C GLU A 474 20.79 3.26 -30.41
N LEU A 475 19.47 3.18 -30.19
CA LEU A 475 18.80 3.67 -28.99
C LEU A 475 19.32 3.02 -27.70
N PHE A 476 19.85 1.79 -27.79
CA PHE A 476 20.30 1.01 -26.63
C PHE A 476 21.81 1.05 -26.39
N GLU A 477 22.58 1.47 -27.39
CA GLU A 477 24.04 1.50 -27.36
C GLU A 477 24.55 2.88 -26.90
N ASN A 478 23.90 3.95 -27.35
CA ASN A 478 24.32 5.30 -27.03
C ASN A 478 23.75 5.77 -25.69
N ILE A 479 24.56 5.72 -24.65
CA ILE A 479 24.17 6.17 -23.31
C ILE A 479 23.81 7.66 -23.30
N ALA A 480 24.41 8.47 -24.17
CA ALA A 480 24.39 9.92 -24.11
C ALA A 480 23.35 10.59 -25.03
N TRP A 481 22.52 9.87 -25.79
CA TRP A 481 21.61 10.53 -26.74
C TRP A 481 20.60 11.47 -26.08
N HIS A 482 20.20 11.19 -24.84
CA HIS A 482 19.38 12.10 -24.01
C HIS A 482 20.04 13.47 -23.71
N THR A 483 21.36 13.56 -23.84
CA THR A 483 22.12 14.80 -23.66
C THR A 483 22.34 15.56 -24.96
N ARG A 484 21.96 14.99 -26.11
CA ARG A 484 22.03 15.63 -27.43
C ARG A 484 20.67 16.22 -27.80
N ASP A 485 20.66 17.24 -28.65
CA ASP A 485 19.42 17.79 -29.23
C ASP A 485 19.03 17.05 -30.52
N GLU A 486 19.96 16.24 -31.05
CA GLU A 486 19.76 15.35 -32.18
C GLU A 486 19.50 13.92 -31.68
N PHE A 487 18.32 13.40 -32.00
CA PHE A 487 17.92 12.04 -31.71
C PHE A 487 18.30 11.10 -32.86
N PRO A 488 18.61 9.82 -32.59
CA PRO A 488 18.80 8.84 -33.66
C PRO A 488 17.61 8.87 -34.62
N THR A 489 17.85 8.90 -35.93
CA THR A 489 16.76 8.97 -36.90
C THR A 489 15.91 7.69 -36.79
N LEU A 490 14.59 7.87 -36.71
CA LEU A 490 13.68 6.75 -36.84
C LEU A 490 13.60 6.40 -38.33
N PRO A 491 13.48 5.11 -38.70
CA PRO A 491 13.24 4.74 -40.08
C PRO A 491 11.99 5.47 -40.55
N GLU A 492 12.12 6.29 -41.61
CA GLU A 492 10.99 7.00 -42.18
C GLU A 492 9.88 5.99 -42.48
N GLU A 493 8.64 6.36 -42.18
CA GLU A 493 7.52 5.59 -42.68
C GLU A 493 7.56 5.77 -44.19
N GLU A 494 8.12 4.80 -44.91
CA GLU A 494 7.85 4.64 -46.33
C GLU A 494 6.34 4.72 -46.46
N ASN A 495 5.85 5.88 -46.87
CA ASN A 495 4.44 6.16 -47.07
C ASN A 495 4.00 5.21 -48.19
N LYS A 496 3.53 4.03 -47.80
CA LYS A 496 3.00 3.02 -48.71
C LYS A 496 1.75 3.48 -49.46
N GLU A 497 1.37 4.75 -49.33
CA GLU A 497 0.25 5.36 -50.02
C GLU A 497 0.58 5.75 -51.48
N GLU A 498 1.85 5.72 -51.92
CA GLU A 498 2.23 6.16 -53.28
C GLU A 498 2.32 5.07 -54.37
N GLU A 499 2.16 3.77 -54.07
CA GLU A 499 2.37 2.69 -55.10
C GLU A 499 1.16 1.81 -55.45
N GLU A 500 -0.06 2.11 -54.99
CA GLU A 500 -1.27 1.41 -55.47
C GLU A 500 -2.32 2.38 -56.03
N GLN A 501 -1.94 3.18 -57.03
CA GLN A 501 -2.90 3.47 -58.10
C GLN A 501 -2.83 2.31 -59.09
N PRO A 502 -3.83 1.41 -59.16
CA PRO A 502 -3.93 0.50 -60.28
C PRO A 502 -4.14 1.35 -61.53
N ASP A 503 -3.21 1.29 -62.48
CA ASP A 503 -3.38 1.78 -63.84
C ASP A 503 -4.61 1.08 -64.46
N PHE A 504 -5.78 1.67 -64.25
CA PHE A 504 -6.96 1.40 -65.08
C PHE A 504 -6.77 2.26 -66.34
N GLU A 505 -6.21 1.66 -67.39
CA GLU A 505 -6.33 2.15 -68.76
C GLU A 505 -7.82 2.32 -69.09
N VAL A 506 -8.30 3.56 -69.03
CA VAL A 506 -9.57 3.97 -69.65
C VAL A 506 -9.19 4.70 -70.93
N ASP A 507 -9.33 3.99 -72.05
CA ASP A 507 -9.43 4.58 -73.38
C ASP A 507 -10.63 5.54 -73.41
N GLU A 508 -10.42 6.86 -73.47
CA GLU A 508 -11.34 7.70 -74.23
C GLU A 508 -10.72 9.01 -74.71
N ALA A 509 -11.02 9.29 -75.97
CA ALA A 509 -10.41 10.30 -76.80
C ALA A 509 -11.00 11.70 -76.61
N THR A 510 -10.27 12.67 -77.21
CA THR A 510 -10.72 14.00 -77.66
C THR A 510 -10.97 15.09 -76.60
N ALA A 511 -10.16 16.15 -76.60
CA ALA A 511 -10.37 17.34 -77.43
C ALA A 511 -9.37 18.46 -77.09
N LYS A 512 -8.92 19.13 -78.15
CA LYS A 512 -8.03 20.31 -78.19
C LYS A 512 -8.73 21.55 -77.60
N THR A 513 -7.97 22.49 -76.99
CA THR A 513 -7.81 23.89 -77.48
C THR A 513 -6.93 24.78 -76.57
N ASN A 514 -6.00 25.51 -77.23
CA ASN A 514 -5.61 26.94 -77.09
C ASN A 514 -4.88 27.43 -75.82
N GLU A 515 -3.61 27.89 -75.93
CA GLU A 515 -3.13 29.30 -76.20
C GLU A 515 -3.31 30.22 -74.97
N LEU A 516 -2.42 31.11 -74.49
CA LEU A 516 -1.15 31.76 -74.88
C LEU A 516 -0.53 32.33 -73.55
N PRO A 517 0.66 32.96 -73.54
CA PRO A 517 1.48 33.27 -72.36
C PRO A 517 1.46 34.77 -71.95
N THR A 518 1.93 35.07 -70.74
CA THR A 518 2.24 36.45 -70.33
C THR A 518 3.52 36.53 -69.49
N GLN A 519 4.47 37.32 -69.99
CA GLN A 519 5.68 37.83 -69.35
C GLN A 519 5.36 38.76 -68.16
N ARG A 520 6.27 38.88 -67.19
CA ARG A 520 6.96 40.15 -66.83
C ARG A 520 7.88 40.03 -65.60
N ASP A 521 9.15 40.34 -65.86
CA ASP A 521 10.03 41.37 -65.25
C ASP A 521 10.22 41.50 -63.73
N ASP A 522 11.51 41.39 -63.37
CA ASP A 522 12.34 42.29 -62.57
C ASP A 522 11.93 42.68 -61.13
N LEU A 523 12.82 42.43 -60.16
CA LEU A 523 13.63 43.49 -59.52
C LEU A 523 14.65 42.99 -58.48
N LYS A 524 15.82 43.61 -58.60
CA LYS A 524 17.05 43.66 -57.79
C LYS A 524 16.89 43.80 -56.27
N SER A 525 17.87 43.26 -55.54
CA SER A 525 18.66 43.90 -54.44
C SER A 525 19.36 42.76 -53.68
N GLY A 526 20.69 42.65 -53.52
CA GLY A 526 21.70 43.67 -53.32
C GLY A 526 22.01 43.82 -51.82
N SER A 527 23.02 43.11 -51.32
CA SER A 527 24.00 43.64 -50.33
C SER A 527 24.99 42.55 -49.89
N ASP A 528 26.25 42.75 -50.27
CA ASP A 528 27.44 42.32 -49.55
C ASP A 528 27.36 42.66 -48.05
N ILE A 529 28.08 41.89 -47.22
CA ILE A 529 29.09 42.39 -46.26
C ILE A 529 29.75 41.19 -45.56
N THR A 530 31.05 41.08 -45.83
CA THR A 530 32.19 40.54 -45.05
C THR A 530 31.93 40.05 -43.61
N ARG A 531 32.67 39.01 -43.17
CA ARG A 531 33.90 39.13 -42.33
C ARG A 531 34.11 37.91 -41.42
N GLY A 532 35.35 37.40 -41.39
CA GLY A 532 35.93 36.84 -40.16
C GLY A 532 36.47 35.42 -40.24
N GLU A 533 37.58 35.23 -40.93
CA GLU A 533 38.54 34.17 -40.61
C GLU A 533 39.21 34.46 -39.26
N GLY A 534 39.48 33.41 -38.48
CA GLY A 534 40.49 33.44 -37.43
C GLY A 534 40.18 32.52 -36.26
N GLY A 535 41.08 31.58 -35.99
CA GLY A 535 41.29 31.10 -34.62
C GLY A 535 41.38 29.59 -34.43
N ASP A 536 42.44 29.03 -34.96
CA ASP A 536 43.04 27.76 -34.55
C ASP A 536 43.28 27.72 -33.03
N GLN A 537 42.94 26.63 -32.34
CA GLN A 537 43.74 26.09 -31.23
C GLN A 537 43.26 24.72 -30.74
N SER A 538 44.15 23.75 -30.95
CA SER A 538 44.12 22.39 -30.40
C SER A 538 44.32 22.38 -28.89
N SER A 539 43.66 21.46 -28.18
CA SER A 539 44.24 20.86 -26.96
C SER A 539 43.67 19.46 -26.67
N THR A 540 44.48 18.47 -27.03
CA THR A 540 44.81 17.24 -26.28
C THR A 540 43.85 16.75 -25.19
N VAL A 541 43.05 15.73 -25.55
CA VAL A 541 42.35 14.83 -24.64
C VAL A 541 43.34 13.85 -23.99
N ARG A 542 43.44 13.88 -22.66
CA ARG A 542 44.06 12.83 -21.84
C ARG A 542 42.97 11.94 -21.25
N THR A 543 42.91 10.69 -21.70
CA THR A 543 42.26 9.56 -21.02
C THR A 543 43.14 9.07 -19.87
N PRO A 544 42.54 8.54 -18.80
CA PRO A 544 43.13 7.38 -18.17
C PRO A 544 42.17 6.19 -18.09
N ALA A 545 42.79 5.04 -18.30
CA ALA A 545 42.23 3.72 -18.40
C ALA A 545 41.88 3.09 -17.05
N ALA A 546 40.96 2.13 -17.14
CA ALA A 546 40.95 0.82 -16.49
C ALA A 546 41.25 0.70 -14.98
N CYS A 547 40.25 0.22 -14.24
CA CYS A 547 40.47 -0.67 -13.10
C CYS A 547 39.55 -1.89 -13.21
N LEU A 548 40.16 -3.02 -13.58
CA LEU A 548 39.65 -4.38 -13.42
C LEU A 548 39.68 -4.75 -11.93
N GLY A 549 38.62 -5.41 -11.45
CA GLY A 549 38.54 -5.92 -10.08
C GLY A 549 37.56 -7.08 -9.96
N LEU A 550 38.02 -8.26 -10.37
CA LEU A 550 37.41 -9.56 -10.07
C LEU A 550 37.40 -9.82 -8.56
N ARG A 551 36.23 -10.14 -7.96
CA ARG A 551 36.13 -11.14 -6.86
C ARG A 551 34.78 -11.89 -6.86
N ARG A 552 34.95 -13.21 -6.79
CA ARG A 552 34.01 -14.32 -6.50
C ARG A 552 33.25 -13.99 -5.19
N SER A 553 32.03 -14.43 -4.87
CA SER A 553 31.34 -15.72 -5.07
C SER A 553 29.99 -15.64 -4.32
N ALA A 554 28.92 -16.26 -4.82
CA ALA A 554 27.91 -16.95 -4.01
C ALA A 554 27.00 -17.81 -4.91
N ARG A 555 27.19 -19.13 -4.84
CA ARG A 555 26.21 -20.15 -5.26
C ARG A 555 25.01 -20.06 -4.33
N LEU A 556 23.78 -20.18 -4.85
CA LEU A 556 22.69 -20.97 -4.27
C LEU A 556 21.47 -21.02 -5.22
N SER A 557 21.07 -22.25 -5.52
CA SER A 557 19.76 -22.77 -5.96
C SER A 557 19.12 -22.26 -7.25
N ALA A 558 19.49 -22.93 -8.33
CA ALA A 558 18.58 -23.31 -9.41
C ALA A 558 17.77 -24.55 -8.99
N LYS A 559 16.44 -24.47 -9.11
CA LYS A 559 15.52 -25.61 -9.34
C LYS A 559 14.29 -25.08 -10.06
N PHE A 560 14.38 -24.96 -11.38
CA PHE A 560 13.24 -25.00 -12.29
C PHE A 560 13.78 -25.50 -13.63
N ASP A 561 13.05 -26.42 -14.25
CA ASP A 561 13.26 -27.06 -15.55
C ASP A 561 14.15 -28.31 -15.59
N GLN A 562 13.51 -29.47 -15.42
CA GLN A 562 13.73 -30.66 -16.26
C GLN A 562 12.58 -31.65 -16.03
N ALA A 563 11.65 -31.68 -16.98
CA ALA A 563 10.70 -32.77 -17.14
C ALA A 563 10.60 -33.07 -18.64
N GLN A 564 11.50 -33.93 -19.11
CA GLN A 564 11.29 -34.87 -20.21
C GLN A 564 12.57 -35.68 -20.45
N LEU A 565 12.39 -37.00 -20.57
CA LEU A 565 13.31 -38.07 -20.98
C LEU A 565 13.76 -39.02 -19.87
N GLY A 566 13.27 -40.27 -19.99
CA GLY A 566 14.16 -41.45 -20.01
C GLY A 566 14.21 -42.29 -18.75
N GLU A 567 13.65 -43.49 -18.85
CA GLU A 567 13.84 -44.66 -17.98
C GLU A 567 15.33 -45.00 -17.78
N GLU A 568 15.73 -45.47 -16.59
CA GLU A 568 16.19 -46.84 -16.33
C GLU A 568 16.70 -47.04 -14.89
N HIS A 569 16.65 -48.30 -14.47
CA HIS A 569 16.97 -48.94 -13.19
C HIS A 569 18.30 -48.52 -12.50
N VAL A 570 18.36 -48.67 -11.15
CA VAL A 570 19.21 -49.64 -10.40
C VAL A 570 19.30 -49.28 -8.89
N ALA A 571 19.12 -50.32 -8.04
CA ALA A 571 19.57 -50.64 -6.67
C ALA A 571 19.57 -49.55 -5.56
N GLU A 572 18.90 -49.78 -4.42
CA GLU A 572 19.37 -50.56 -3.24
C GLU A 572 20.70 -50.07 -2.68
N GLU A 573 20.67 -49.45 -1.49
CA GLU A 573 21.63 -49.72 -0.41
C GLU A 573 21.18 -49.11 0.93
N ASP A 574 21.23 -49.98 1.95
CA ASP A 574 20.99 -49.79 3.37
C ASP A 574 22.14 -49.02 4.07
N SER A 575 21.81 -48.37 5.19
CA SER A 575 22.65 -48.18 6.41
C SER A 575 21.93 -47.14 7.29
N GLU A 576 21.26 -47.49 8.40
CA GLU A 576 21.75 -47.95 9.72
C GLU A 576 22.71 -46.99 10.45
N GLU A 577 22.45 -46.90 11.77
CA GLU A 577 23.20 -46.23 12.87
C GLU A 577 23.03 -44.69 13.01
N GLY A 578 22.79 -44.09 14.17
CA GLY A 578 22.74 -44.58 15.55
C GLY A 578 22.72 -43.39 16.54
N GLU A 579 22.09 -43.62 17.70
CA GLU A 579 22.44 -43.07 19.02
C GLU A 579 22.00 -41.63 19.43
N GLN A 580 21.04 -41.53 20.36
CA GLN A 580 21.18 -41.46 21.83
C GLN A 580 21.53 -40.06 22.38
N SER A 581 20.55 -39.44 23.05
CA SER A 581 20.76 -38.86 24.38
C SER A 581 19.40 -38.68 25.07
N ARG A 582 19.26 -39.41 26.18
CA ARG A 582 18.34 -39.14 27.27
C ARG A 582 18.80 -37.87 27.97
N ASP A 583 17.86 -37.07 28.46
CA ASP A 583 18.02 -36.40 29.75
C ASP A 583 16.63 -36.24 30.41
N ASP A 584 16.58 -36.76 31.63
CA ASP A 584 15.47 -36.82 32.56
C ASP A 584 15.29 -35.49 33.34
N ALA A 585 14.29 -35.50 34.24
CA ALA A 585 13.99 -34.56 35.33
C ALA A 585 13.04 -33.38 34.97
N GLU A 586 11.97 -33.09 35.72
CA GLU A 586 11.45 -33.62 36.97
C GLU A 586 9.98 -33.18 37.09
N ASP A 587 9.13 -34.09 37.54
CA ASP A 587 7.69 -33.94 37.74
C ASP A 587 7.44 -33.56 39.21
N VAL A 588 6.89 -32.36 39.44
CA VAL A 588 6.45 -31.91 40.77
C VAL A 588 4.94 -31.64 40.71
N GLY A 589 4.17 -32.67 41.05
CA GLY A 589 2.74 -32.55 41.32
C GLY A 589 2.49 -31.97 42.72
N GLU A 590 1.88 -30.78 42.77
CA GLU A 590 1.27 -30.25 44.01
C GLU A 590 -0.26 -30.39 43.95
N ASP A 591 -0.77 -31.20 44.87
CA ASP A 591 -2.19 -31.40 45.17
C ASP A 591 -2.85 -30.09 45.67
N ILE A 592 -3.80 -29.58 44.90
CA ILE A 592 -4.70 -28.51 45.36
C ILE A 592 -6.02 -29.13 45.82
N SER A 593 -6.16 -29.23 47.13
CA SER A 593 -7.42 -29.58 47.80
C SER A 593 -8.47 -28.48 47.61
N VAL A 594 -9.58 -28.84 46.93
CA VAL A 594 -10.73 -27.96 46.71
C VAL A 594 -11.64 -28.02 47.93
N HIS A 595 -11.58 -26.98 48.76
CA HIS A 595 -12.52 -26.78 49.87
C HIS A 595 -13.90 -26.35 49.35
N ARG A 596 -14.91 -27.22 49.52
CA ARG A 596 -16.33 -26.97 49.24
C ARG A 596 -16.90 -26.03 50.32
N GLY A 597 -17.06 -24.76 50.00
CA GLY A 597 -17.75 -23.78 50.83
C GLY A 597 -19.27 -23.93 50.71
N GLY A 598 -19.92 -24.19 51.84
CA GLY A 598 -21.36 -24.38 51.99
C GLY A 598 -22.19 -23.12 51.70
N ARG A 599 -23.41 -23.37 51.23
CA ARG A 599 -24.50 -22.40 51.10
C ARG A 599 -25.01 -22.06 52.50
N ALA A 600 -25.01 -20.79 52.84
CA ALA A 600 -25.82 -20.25 53.94
C ALA A 600 -27.01 -19.49 53.33
N ALA A 601 -28.19 -19.82 53.84
CA ALA A 601 -29.47 -19.22 53.51
C ALA A 601 -29.54 -17.76 54.00
N SER A 602 -30.18 -16.91 53.20
CA SER A 602 -30.74 -15.65 53.67
C SER A 602 -32.01 -15.93 54.50
N PRO A 603 -32.29 -15.15 55.55
CA PRO A 603 -33.65 -14.88 55.95
C PRO A 603 -34.08 -13.47 55.52
N GLU A 604 -35.37 -13.38 55.28
CA GLU A 604 -36.16 -12.20 54.97
C GLU A 604 -36.03 -11.12 56.06
N LEU A 605 -35.90 -9.86 55.62
CA LEU A 605 -36.70 -8.68 55.98
C LEU A 605 -36.30 -7.48 55.12
#